data_AF-A0A6M8WCF0-F1
#
_entry.id   AF-A0A6M8WCF0-F1
#
_cell.length_a   1.000
_cell.length_b   1.000
_cell.length_c   1.000
_cell.angle_alpha   90.00
_cell.angle_beta   90.00
_cell.angle_gamma   90.00
#
_symmetry.space_group_name_H-M   'P 1'
#
loop_
_entity.id
_entity.type
_entity.pdbx_description
1 polymer ?
#
loop_
_entity_poly.entity_id
_entity_poly.type
_entity_poly.pdbx_seq_one_letter_code
_entity_poly.pdbx_strand_id
1 'polypeptide(L)' 'MVEILIFTLAGIVLYFAADRLLNAIEVRRGSRFQYRQVIYFVIVLALALGLFEVIERFGR' A
#
# COMPACT_ATOMS: atom_id res chain seq x y z
N MET A 1 -21.43 0.95 -10.08
CA MET A 1 -20.95 2.35 -10.31
C MET A 1 -20.22 2.87 -9.08
N VAL A 2 -20.86 2.86 -7.90
CA VAL A 2 -20.23 3.24 -6.62
C VAL A 2 -19.02 2.36 -6.27
N GLU A 3 -19.03 1.07 -6.62
CA GLU A 3 -17.88 0.19 -6.36
C GLU A 3 -16.60 0.66 -7.05
N ILE A 4 -16.70 1.18 -8.27
CA ILE A 4 -15.54 1.71 -9.00
C ILE A 4 -14.92 2.88 -8.24
N LEU A 5 -15.74 3.74 -7.64
CA LEU A 5 -15.30 4.85 -6.80
C LEU A 5 -14.60 4.34 -5.54
N ILE A 6 -15.17 3.34 -4.87
CA ILE A 6 -14.62 2.73 -3.66
C ILE A 6 -13.27 2.07 -3.96
N PHE A 7 -13.18 1.25 -5.01
CA PHE A 7 -11.94 0.58 -5.39
C PHE A 7 -10.87 1.58 -5.85
N THR A 8 -11.26 2.65 -6.54
CA THR A 8 -10.34 3.73 -6.91
C THR A 8 -9.80 4.45 -5.67
N LEU A 9 -10.68 4.80 -4.73
CA LEU A 9 -10.29 5.39 -3.44
C LEU A 9 -9.37 4.47 -2.65
N ALA A 10 -9.68 3.17 -2.59
CA ALA A 10 -8.82 2.18 -1.94
C ALA A 10 -7.43 2.13 -2.58
N GLY A 11 -7.35 2.16 -3.92
CA GLY A 11 -6.09 2.23 -4.66
C GLY A 11 -5.28 3.50 -4.33
N ILE A 12 -5.93 4.66 -4.28
CA ILE A 12 -5.29 5.92 -3.88
C ILE A 12 -4.75 5.82 -2.46
N VAL A 13 -5.57 5.34 -1.51
CA VAL A 13 -5.16 5.16 -0.11
C VAL A 13 -3.97 4.22 0.01
N LEU A 14 -4.00 3.08 -0.69
CA LEU A 14 -2.88 2.13 -0.73
C LEU A 14 -1.60 2.76 -1.28
N TYR A 15 -1.71 3.55 -2.35
CA TYR A 15 -0.58 4.23 -2.97
C TYR A 15 0.13 5.16 -1.97
N PHE A 16 -0.65 6.00 -1.27
CA PHE A 16 -0.12 6.92 -0.26
C PHE A 16 0.38 6.18 1.00
N ALA A 17 -0.31 5.13 1.42
CA ALA A 17 0.11 4.31 2.55
C ALA A 17 1.45 3.63 2.29
N ALA A 18 1.63 3.05 1.10
CA ALA A 18 2.88 2.41 0.69
C ALA A 18 4.04 3.40 0.65
N ASP A 19 3.83 4.61 0.10
CA ASP A 19 4.87 5.62 0.01
C ASP A 19 5.28 6.13 1.39
N ARG A 20 4.31 6.39 2.28
CA ARG A 20 4.60 6.78 3.67
C ARG A 20 5.32 5.69 4.44
N LEU A 21 4.93 4.42 4.26
CA LEU A 21 5.56 3.31 4.95
C LEU A 21 7.02 3.16 4.49
N LEU A 22 7.26 3.21 3.18
CA LEU A 22 8.61 3.17 2.62
C LEU A 22 9.46 4.34 3.10
N ASN A 23 8.91 5.56 3.07
CA ASN A 23 9.62 6.74 3.54
C ASN A 23 9.93 6.66 5.05
N ALA A 24 9.00 6.16 5.87
CA ALA A 24 9.24 5.93 7.29
C ALA A 24 10.38 4.93 7.54
N ILE A 25 10.48 3.89 6.71
CA ILE A 25 11.58 2.91 6.76
C ILE A 25 12.91 3.57 6.33
N GLU A 26 12.91 4.35 5.26
CA GLU A 26 14.09 5.07 4.75
C GLU A 26 14.61 6.10 5.77
N VAL A 27 13.72 6.84 6.43
CA VAL A 27 14.06 7.79 7.50
C VAL A 27 14.70 7.08 8.68
N ARG A 28 14.15 5.94 9.11
CA ARG A 28 14.73 5.13 10.20
C ARG A 28 16.08 4.54 9.82
N ARG A 29 16.29 4.20 8.54
CA ARG A 29 17.56 3.68 8.02
C ARG A 29 18.62 4.78 7.86
N GLY A 30 18.21 6.03 7.71
CA GLY A 30 19.12 7.16 7.44
C GLY A 30 19.71 7.17 6.02
N SER A 31 19.24 6.29 5.13
CA SER A 31 19.62 6.26 3.72
C SER A 31 18.47 5.78 2.84
N ARG A 32 18.41 6.28 1.62
CA ARG A 32 17.43 5.84 0.61
C ARG A 32 17.82 4.47 0.07
N PHE A 33 16.82 3.64 -0.24
CA PHE A 33 17.07 2.34 -0.86
C PHE A 33 17.56 2.51 -2.31
N GLN A 34 18.56 1.73 -2.70
CA GLN A 34 19.00 1.67 -4.10
C GLN A 34 17.90 1.15 -5.02
N TYR A 35 17.14 0.14 -4.57
CA TYR A 35 16.01 -0.45 -5.31
C TYR A 35 14.65 0.02 -4.74
N ARG A 36 14.51 1.32 -4.46
CA ARG A 36 13.30 1.90 -3.84
C ARG A 36 12.02 1.50 -4.58
N GLN A 37 12.04 1.45 -5.91
CA GLN A 37 10.86 1.07 -6.71
C GLN A 37 10.43 -0.39 -6.48
N VAL A 38 11.38 -1.31 -6.38
CA VAL A 38 11.09 -2.73 -6.12
C VAL A 38 10.50 -2.89 -4.72
N ILE A 39 11.06 -2.18 -3.74
CA ILE A 39 10.57 -2.23 -2.36
C ILE A 39 9.18 -1.60 -2.26
N TYR A 40 8.96 -0.47 -2.93
CA TYR A 40 7.64 0.15 -3.05
C TYR A 40 6.62 -0.84 -3.61
N PHE A 41 6.96 -1.54 -4.70
CA PHE A 41 6.11 -2.54 -5.32
C PHE A 41 5.75 -3.67 -4.35
N VAL A 42 6.74 -4.21 -3.62
CA VAL A 42 6.49 -5.25 -2.61
C VAL A 42 5.58 -4.74 -1.48
N ILE A 43 5.80 -3.51 -1.00
CA ILE A 43 4.98 -2.91 0.05
C ILE A 43 3.53 -2.74 -0.41
N VAL A 44 3.30 -2.12 -1.58
CA VAL A 44 1.94 -1.86 -2.06
C VAL A 44 1.21 -3.17 -2.39
N LEU A 45 1.93 -4.18 -2.90
CA LEU A 45 1.36 -5.51 -3.13
C LEU A 45 0.93 -6.18 -1.82
N ALA A 46 1.80 -6.19 -0.80
CA ALA A 46 1.47 -6.75 0.51
C ALA A 46 0.28 -6.04 1.17
N LEU A 47 0.25 -4.70 1.09
CA LEU A 47 -0.86 -3.90 1.60
C LEU A 47 -2.16 -4.17 0.83
N ALA A 48 -2.09 -4.32 -0.50
CA ALA A 48 -3.26 -4.62 -1.31
C ALA A 48 -3.84 -6.00 -0.94
N LEU A 49 -3.01 -7.04 -0.90
CA LEU A 49 -3.43 -8.39 -0.52
C LEU A 49 -4.06 -8.40 0.87
N GLY A 50 -3.41 -7.76 1.85
CA GLY A 50 -3.94 -7.64 3.20
C GLY A 50 -5.25 -6.84 3.27
N LEU A 51 -5.38 -5.76 2.48
CA LEU A 51 -6.60 -4.96 2.44
C LEU A 51 -7.78 -5.79 1.88
N PHE A 52 -7.58 -6.51 0.79
CA PHE A 52 -8.62 -7.35 0.20
C PHE A 52 -9.01 -8.51 1.12
N GLU A 53 -8.04 -9.14 1.79
CA GLU A 53 -8.31 -10.19 2.77
C GLU A 53 -9.12 -9.66 3.95
N VAL A 54 -8.79 -8.47 4.47
CA VAL A 54 -9.57 -7.80 5.52
C VAL A 54 -10.99 -7.53 5.02
N ILE A 55 -11.17 -6.98 3.82
CA ILE A 55 -12.49 -6.72 3.24
C ILE A 55 -13.30 -8.01 3.15
N GLU A 56 -12.71 -9.11 2.68
CA GLU A 56 -13.39 -10.41 2.55
C GLU A 56 -13.76 -11.02 3.91
N ARG A 57 -12.94 -10.79 4.94
CA ARG A 57 -13.17 -11.32 6.28
C ARG A 57 -14.23 -10.54 7.06
N PHE A 58 -14.31 -9.22 6.87
CA PHE A 58 -15.34 -8.37 7.49
C PHE A 58 -16.64 -8.28 6.68
N GLY A 59 -16.60 -8.61 5.38
CA GLY A 59 -17.77 -8.66 4.51
C GLY A 59 -18.56 -9.98 4.58
N ARG A 60 -18.13 -10.95 5.40
CA ARG A 60 -18.82 -12.21 5.68
C ARG A 60 -19.65 -12.15 6.96
#